data_AF-A0A5P2DJC8-F1
#
_entry.id   AF-A0A5P2DJC8-F1
#
_cell.length_a   1.000
_cell.length_b   1.000
_cell.length_c   1.000
_cell.angle_alpha   90.00
_cell.angle_beta   90.00
_cell.angle_gamma   90.00
#
_symmetry.space_group_name_H-M   'P 1'
#
loop_
_entity.id
_entity.type
_entity.pdbx_description
1 polymer ?
#
loop_
_entity_poly.entity_id
_entity_poly.type
_entity_poly.pdbx_seq_one_letter_code
_entity_poly.pdbx_strand_id
1 'polypeptide(L)'
;MTGMTWSLSLLKPREPELLDALFLSVGRALHLANAYEDKCQYLLRVGNLITAHQTDPAMTFEEAVASVPANKLLGGTLHSLAAHAMGQTMDMDTLHKARRARNWIAHEGASIGAIWCVDRDLILQHAVKLRAAVTDLALGDNIISQWCHGLAEPHDLPPTDWINRYSDAVDTWVFGHLRGLLPEPASSLSSSE
;
A
#
# COMPACT_ATOMS: atom_id res chain seq x y z
N MET A 1 1.21 -12.66 -30.39
CA MET A 1 2.19 -13.76 -30.29
C MET A 1 2.37 -14.10 -28.83
N THR A 2 1.83 -15.22 -28.38
CA THR A 2 1.93 -15.73 -27.01
C THR A 2 3.00 -16.82 -26.96
N GLY A 3 4.26 -16.42 -27.03
CA GLY A 3 5.38 -17.30 -26.66
C GLY A 3 5.77 -16.97 -25.23
N MET A 4 5.81 -17.98 -24.34
CA MET A 4 6.52 -17.85 -23.07
C MET A 4 8.00 -17.66 -23.40
N THR A 5 8.38 -16.40 -23.53
CA THR A 5 9.74 -15.95 -23.71
C THR A 5 10.42 -15.91 -22.35
N TRP A 6 11.75 -16.05 -22.35
CA TRP A 6 12.56 -15.84 -21.14
C TRP A 6 12.26 -14.48 -20.51
N SER A 7 12.20 -14.43 -19.18
CA SER A 7 12.00 -13.19 -18.42
C SER A 7 13.17 -12.22 -18.57
N LEU A 8 14.35 -12.72 -18.95
CA LEU A 8 15.56 -11.98 -19.21
C LEU A 8 16.06 -12.21 -20.64
N SER A 9 16.75 -11.23 -21.18
CA SER A 9 17.34 -11.27 -22.53
C SER A 9 18.81 -10.91 -22.49
N LEU A 10 19.59 -11.38 -23.46
CA LEU A 10 20.96 -10.93 -23.69
C LEU A 10 21.02 -9.50 -24.23
N LEU A 11 19.89 -8.95 -24.65
CA LEU A 11 19.77 -7.56 -25.07
C LEU A 11 19.82 -6.64 -23.85
N LYS A 12 20.67 -5.61 -23.93
CA LYS A 12 20.72 -4.57 -22.90
C LYS A 12 19.43 -3.74 -22.92
N PRO A 13 18.89 -3.35 -21.74
CA PRO A 13 17.78 -2.41 -21.67
C PRO A 13 18.13 -1.08 -22.33
N ARG A 14 17.12 -0.43 -22.94
CA ARG A 14 17.27 0.89 -23.56
C ARG A 14 17.51 1.98 -22.53
N GLU A 15 16.82 1.90 -21.39
CA GLU A 15 16.81 2.90 -20.33
C GLU A 15 17.17 2.23 -18.98
N PRO A 16 18.40 1.71 -18.82
CA PRO A 16 18.76 0.86 -17.68
C PRO A 16 18.59 1.57 -16.32
N GLU A 17 19.05 2.82 -16.20
CA GLU A 17 18.96 3.58 -14.94
C GLU A 17 17.51 3.88 -14.55
N LEU A 18 16.67 4.21 -15.53
CA LEU A 18 15.25 4.50 -15.30
C LEU A 18 14.47 3.23 -14.93
N LEU A 19 14.83 2.09 -15.52
CA LEU A 19 14.29 0.78 -15.15
C LEU A 19 14.69 0.35 -13.75
N ASP A 20 15.96 0.50 -13.38
CA ASP A 20 16.44 0.19 -12.04
C ASP A 20 15.73 1.05 -10.99
N ALA A 21 15.57 2.35 -11.28
CA ALA A 21 14.82 3.26 -10.43
C ALA A 21 13.34 2.86 -10.31
N LEU A 22 12.68 2.47 -11.41
CA LEU A 22 11.32 1.97 -11.36
C LEU A 22 11.23 0.70 -10.51
N PHE A 23 12.08 -0.29 -10.72
CA PHE A 23 12.04 -1.55 -9.96
C PHE A 23 12.32 -1.35 -8.47
N LEU A 24 13.21 -0.42 -8.12
CA LEU A 24 13.41 -0.03 -6.72
C LEU A 24 12.13 0.56 -6.11
N SER A 25 11.42 1.43 -6.83
CA SER A 25 10.13 1.96 -6.38
C SER A 25 9.07 0.87 -6.26
N VAL A 26 8.99 -0.05 -7.22
CA VAL A 26 8.08 -1.20 -7.14
C VAL A 26 8.37 -2.07 -5.93
N GLY A 27 9.66 -2.35 -5.65
CA GLY A 27 10.06 -3.13 -4.48
C GLY A 27 9.66 -2.47 -3.16
N ARG A 28 9.85 -1.15 -3.04
CA ARG A 28 9.40 -0.38 -1.86
C ARG A 28 7.88 -0.35 -1.73
N ALA A 29 7.17 -0.16 -2.84
CA ALA A 29 5.71 -0.21 -2.88
C ALA A 29 5.17 -1.59 -2.48
N LEU A 30 5.82 -2.67 -2.91
CA LEU A 30 5.45 -4.04 -2.56
C LEU A 30 5.66 -4.31 -1.06
N HIS A 31 6.75 -3.79 -0.48
CA HIS A 31 6.95 -3.84 0.97
C HIS A 31 5.81 -3.16 1.72
N LEU A 32 5.44 -1.94 1.32
CA LEU A 32 4.31 -1.21 1.92
C LEU A 32 2.99 -1.97 1.77
N ALA A 33 2.74 -2.56 0.61
CA ALA A 33 1.55 -3.36 0.32
C ALA A 33 1.43 -4.58 1.25
N ASN A 34 2.55 -5.25 1.53
CA ASN A 34 2.61 -6.38 2.46
C ASN A 34 2.39 -5.92 3.91
N ALA A 35 3.06 -4.85 4.34
CA ALA A 35 2.89 -4.30 5.69
C ALA A 35 1.44 -3.84 5.95
N TYR A 36 0.80 -3.24 4.93
CA TYR A 36 -0.62 -2.89 4.97
C TYR A 36 -1.49 -4.14 5.16
N GLU A 37 -1.24 -5.21 4.40
CA GLU A 37 -1.96 -6.48 4.52
C GLU A 37 -1.79 -7.10 5.90
N ASP A 38 -0.58 -7.11 6.46
CA ASP A 38 -0.30 -7.67 7.78
C ASP A 38 -1.09 -6.93 8.88
N LYS A 39 -1.10 -5.59 8.84
CA LYS A 39 -1.89 -4.77 9.78
C LYS A 39 -3.38 -5.01 9.62
N CYS A 40 -3.85 -5.10 8.38
CA CYS A 40 -5.21 -5.49 8.07
C CYS A 40 -5.56 -6.84 8.70
N GLN A 41 -4.74 -7.87 8.52
CA GLN A 41 -4.94 -9.20 9.10
C GLN A 41 -4.94 -9.18 10.63
N TYR A 42 -4.05 -8.39 11.24
CA TYR A 42 -4.06 -8.16 12.69
C TYR A 42 -5.40 -7.62 13.17
N LEU A 43 -5.92 -6.57 12.53
CA LEU A 43 -7.21 -6.00 12.88
C LEU A 43 -8.35 -7.00 12.72
N LEU A 44 -8.40 -7.76 11.62
CA LEU A 44 -9.43 -8.80 11.44
C LEU A 44 -9.39 -9.83 12.57
N ARG A 45 -8.20 -10.26 13.00
CA ARG A 45 -8.05 -11.22 14.11
C ARG A 45 -8.59 -10.66 15.41
N VAL A 46 -8.25 -9.41 15.74
CA VAL A 46 -8.78 -8.72 16.93
C VAL A 46 -10.31 -8.59 16.85
N GLY A 47 -10.84 -8.17 15.70
CA GLY A 47 -12.28 -8.03 15.49
C GLY A 47 -13.05 -9.35 15.62
N ASN A 48 -12.49 -10.44 15.08
CA ASN A 48 -13.06 -11.78 15.22
C ASN A 48 -13.04 -12.25 16.67
N LEU A 49 -11.97 -11.97 17.43
CA LEU A 49 -11.86 -12.31 18.84
C LEU A 49 -12.92 -11.57 19.69
N ILE A 50 -13.08 -10.27 19.46
CA ILE A 50 -14.12 -9.46 20.13
C ILE A 50 -15.51 -10.04 19.84
N THR A 51 -15.78 -10.37 18.57
CA THR A 51 -17.07 -10.95 18.16
C THR A 51 -17.33 -12.30 18.82
N ALA A 52 -16.30 -13.15 18.92
CA ALA A 52 -16.40 -14.45 19.59
C ALA A 52 -16.74 -14.29 21.08
N HIS A 53 -16.04 -13.41 21.79
CA HIS A 53 -16.30 -13.13 23.20
C HIS A 53 -17.69 -12.52 23.45
N GLN A 54 -18.17 -11.66 22.55
CA GLN A 54 -19.53 -11.12 22.65
C GLN A 54 -20.61 -12.17 22.42
N THR A 55 -20.34 -13.15 21.56
CA THR A 55 -21.27 -14.24 21.25
C THR A 55 -21.35 -15.24 22.41
N ASP A 56 -20.21 -15.49 23.07
CA ASP A 56 -20.13 -16.31 24.28
C ASP A 56 -19.19 -15.68 25.31
N PRO A 57 -19.73 -14.89 26.26
CA PRO A 57 -18.93 -14.23 27.30
C PRO A 57 -18.26 -15.20 28.28
N ALA A 58 -18.71 -16.46 28.35
CA ALA A 58 -18.11 -17.49 29.20
C ALA A 58 -16.93 -18.21 28.52
N MET A 59 -16.72 -17.98 27.21
CA MET A 59 -15.62 -18.54 26.45
C MET A 59 -14.27 -18.10 27.03
N THR A 60 -13.37 -19.06 27.23
CA THR A 60 -12.00 -18.77 27.67
C THR A 60 -11.20 -18.10 26.55
N PHE A 61 -10.12 -17.42 26.90
CA PHE A 61 -9.27 -16.76 25.91
C PHE A 61 -8.66 -17.77 24.93
N GLU A 62 -8.24 -18.94 25.42
CA GLU A 62 -7.68 -20.02 24.61
C GLU A 62 -8.69 -20.58 23.60
N GLU A 63 -9.94 -20.77 24.01
CA GLU A 63 -11.03 -21.18 23.12
C GLU A 63 -11.36 -20.11 22.08
N ALA A 64 -11.35 -18.84 22.50
CA ALA A 64 -11.59 -17.71 21.60
C ALA A 64 -10.47 -17.62 20.54
N VAL A 65 -9.20 -17.76 20.92
CA VAL A 65 -8.06 -17.80 19.99
C VAL A 65 -8.16 -19.00 19.04
N ALA A 66 -8.53 -20.18 19.54
CA ALA A 66 -8.71 -21.38 18.72
C ALA A 66 -9.90 -21.26 17.74
N SER A 67 -10.90 -20.44 18.06
CA SER A 67 -12.08 -20.23 17.22
C SER A 67 -11.84 -19.27 16.04
N VAL A 68 -10.77 -18.46 16.06
CA VAL A 68 -10.50 -17.48 14.99
C VAL A 68 -9.97 -18.21 13.74
N PRO A 69 -10.71 -18.21 12.62
CA PRO A 69 -10.27 -18.88 11.41
C PRO A 69 -9.02 -18.21 10.84
N ALA A 70 -7.96 -18.99 10.62
CA ALA A 70 -6.67 -18.50 10.13
C ALA A 70 -6.72 -17.81 8.75
N ASN A 71 -7.82 -17.99 7.98
CA ASN A 71 -7.87 -17.72 6.54
C ASN A 71 -9.00 -16.77 6.07
N LYS A 72 -9.63 -15.96 6.92
CA LYS A 72 -10.70 -15.05 6.45
C LYS A 72 -10.16 -13.72 5.93
N LEU A 73 -10.54 -13.40 4.69
CA LEU A 73 -10.21 -12.16 3.96
C LEU A 73 -10.94 -10.93 4.50
N LEU A 74 -10.25 -9.79 4.38
CA LEU A 74 -10.53 -8.39 4.77
C LEU A 74 -11.96 -7.83 4.64
N GLY A 75 -12.85 -8.44 3.85
CA GLY A 75 -14.10 -7.79 3.45
C GLY A 75 -15.15 -7.66 4.56
N GLY A 76 -15.38 -8.72 5.35
CA GLY A 76 -16.50 -8.78 6.30
C GLY A 76 -16.19 -8.16 7.67
N THR A 77 -14.98 -8.34 8.18
CA THR A 77 -14.64 -7.92 9.55
C THR A 77 -14.36 -6.42 9.66
N LEU A 78 -13.96 -5.73 8.58
CA LEU A 78 -13.79 -4.27 8.58
C LEU A 78 -15.07 -3.53 8.98
N HIS A 79 -16.24 -4.01 8.55
CA HIS A 79 -17.53 -3.39 8.89
C HIS A 79 -17.91 -3.60 10.38
N SER A 80 -17.50 -4.73 10.97
CA SER A 80 -17.79 -5.05 12.39
C SER A 80 -16.82 -4.38 13.36
N LEU A 81 -15.55 -4.20 12.96
CA LEU A 81 -14.54 -3.45 13.72
C LEU A 81 -14.87 -1.96 13.82
N ALA A 82 -15.38 -1.38 12.74
CA ALA A 82 -15.82 0.01 12.71
C ALA A 82 -16.94 0.30 13.72
N ALA A 83 -17.82 -0.68 13.94
CA ALA A 83 -18.92 -0.55 14.90
C ALA A 83 -18.48 -0.67 16.37
N HIS A 84 -17.33 -1.31 16.63
CA HIS A 84 -16.90 -1.66 18.00
C HIS A 84 -15.75 -0.82 18.54
N ALA A 85 -14.82 -0.36 17.71
CA ALA A 85 -13.63 0.32 18.18
C ALA A 85 -13.70 1.85 18.06
N MET A 86 -14.34 2.39 17.01
CA MET A 86 -14.11 3.79 16.63
C MET A 86 -15.33 4.42 15.96
N GLY A 87 -16.19 5.02 16.79
CA GLY A 87 -17.28 5.87 16.33
C GLY A 87 -16.76 7.17 15.71
N GLN A 88 -16.45 7.13 14.42
CA GLN A 88 -16.37 8.28 13.50
C GLN A 88 -16.51 7.75 12.07
N THR A 89 -17.13 8.54 11.19
CA THR A 89 -17.43 8.20 9.79
C THR A 89 -16.24 7.53 9.10
N MET A 90 -16.32 6.20 8.98
CA MET A 90 -15.28 5.40 8.36
C MET A 90 -15.18 5.77 6.88
N ASP A 91 -14.00 6.26 6.46
CA ASP A 91 -13.72 6.53 5.05
C ASP A 91 -13.52 5.21 4.29
N MET A 92 -14.65 4.55 4.03
CA MET A 92 -14.71 3.28 3.32
C MET A 92 -14.25 3.38 1.88
N ASP A 93 -14.36 4.56 1.27
CA ASP A 93 -13.86 4.78 -0.08
C ASP A 93 -12.33 4.72 -0.11
N THR A 94 -11.67 5.39 0.85
CA THR A 94 -10.21 5.32 1.00
C THR A 94 -9.73 3.90 1.26
N LEU A 95 -10.38 3.13 2.15
CA LEU A 95 -10.01 1.74 2.39
C LEU A 95 -10.24 0.84 1.16
N HIS A 96 -11.30 1.09 0.40
CA HIS A 96 -11.56 0.36 -0.84
C HIS A 96 -10.50 0.66 -1.90
N LYS A 97 -10.11 1.93 -2.07
CA LYS A 97 -9.02 2.35 -2.96
C LYS A 97 -7.70 1.73 -2.54
N ALA A 98 -7.34 1.77 -1.26
CA ALA A 98 -6.13 1.14 -0.73
C ALA A 98 -6.09 -0.37 -1.00
N ARG A 99 -7.22 -1.08 -0.85
CA ARG A 99 -7.32 -2.50 -1.20
C ARG A 99 -7.06 -2.75 -2.69
N ARG A 100 -7.65 -1.93 -3.58
CA ARG A 100 -7.41 -2.05 -5.04
C ARG A 100 -5.95 -1.75 -5.37
N ALA A 101 -5.38 -0.71 -4.76
CA ALA A 101 -3.98 -0.36 -4.91
C ALA A 101 -3.03 -1.49 -4.46
N ARG A 102 -3.28 -2.09 -3.28
CA ARG A 102 -2.54 -3.25 -2.78
C ARG A 102 -2.53 -4.40 -3.79
N ASN A 103 -3.72 -4.76 -4.29
CA ASN A 103 -3.85 -5.84 -5.28
C ASN A 103 -3.12 -5.52 -6.58
N TRP A 104 -3.24 -4.29 -7.07
CA TRP A 104 -2.56 -3.85 -8.26
C TRP A 104 -1.03 -3.87 -8.07
N ILE A 105 -0.51 -3.32 -6.97
CA ILE A 105 0.94 -3.35 -6.67
C ILE A 105 1.46 -4.79 -6.60
N ALA A 106 0.72 -5.68 -5.93
CA ALA A 106 1.13 -7.07 -5.73
C ALA A 106 1.14 -7.91 -7.02
N HIS A 107 0.26 -7.62 -7.99
CA HIS A 107 0.09 -8.45 -9.19
C HIS A 107 0.55 -7.79 -10.49
N GLU A 108 0.50 -6.48 -10.57
CA GLU A 108 0.73 -5.69 -11.79
C GLU A 108 1.83 -4.62 -11.61
N GLY A 109 2.27 -4.34 -10.38
CA GLY A 109 3.21 -3.26 -10.08
C GLY A 109 4.53 -3.35 -10.86
N ALA A 110 5.04 -4.56 -11.11
CA ALA A 110 6.25 -4.80 -11.89
C ALA A 110 6.00 -5.10 -13.39
N SER A 111 4.73 -5.18 -13.82
CA SER A 111 4.33 -5.70 -15.12
C SER A 111 4.44 -4.66 -16.24
N ILE A 112 5.66 -4.19 -16.51
CA ILE A 112 5.97 -3.17 -17.53
C ILE A 112 6.28 -3.76 -18.92
N GLY A 113 6.12 -5.07 -19.09
CA GLY A 113 6.43 -5.76 -20.34
C GLY A 113 7.91 -6.15 -20.46
N ALA A 114 8.38 -6.33 -21.70
CA ALA A 114 9.74 -6.84 -21.96
C ALA A 114 10.81 -5.77 -21.70
N ILE A 115 11.61 -5.99 -20.65
CA ILE A 115 12.62 -5.05 -20.10
C ILE A 115 13.62 -4.58 -21.17
N TRP A 116 13.98 -5.45 -22.12
CA TRP A 116 14.97 -5.11 -23.16
C TRP A 116 14.44 -4.20 -24.27
N CYS A 117 13.12 -4.06 -24.43
CA CYS A 117 12.54 -3.25 -25.50
C CYS A 117 11.61 -2.14 -25.03
N VAL A 118 11.35 -2.03 -23.73
CA VAL A 118 10.56 -0.94 -23.17
C VAL A 118 11.25 0.41 -23.43
N ASP A 119 10.47 1.40 -23.82
CA ASP A 119 10.93 2.77 -24.03
C ASP A 119 10.68 3.64 -22.79
N ARG A 120 11.29 4.83 -22.82
CA ARG A 120 11.20 5.81 -21.74
C ARG A 120 9.75 6.19 -21.42
N ASP A 121 8.93 6.42 -22.42
CA ASP A 121 7.56 6.90 -22.23
C ASP A 121 6.70 5.86 -21.50
N LEU A 122 6.84 4.58 -21.85
CA LEU A 122 6.14 3.50 -21.16
C LEU A 122 6.61 3.38 -19.70
N ILE A 123 7.92 3.56 -19.43
CA ILE A 123 8.45 3.56 -18.06
C ILE A 123 7.87 4.70 -17.23
N LEU A 124 7.83 5.92 -17.77
CA LEU A 124 7.28 7.08 -17.08
C LEU A 124 5.78 6.94 -16.83
N GLN A 125 5.02 6.45 -17.82
CA GLN A 125 3.59 6.17 -17.65
C GLN A 125 3.34 5.12 -16.56
N HIS A 126 4.18 4.09 -16.49
CA HIS A 126 4.07 3.07 -15.45
C HIS A 126 4.42 3.63 -14.06
N ALA A 127 5.44 4.47 -13.97
CA ALA A 127 5.81 5.17 -12.73
C ALA A 127 4.65 6.06 -12.22
N VAL A 128 3.94 6.75 -13.11
CA VAL A 128 2.75 7.55 -12.76
C VAL A 128 1.63 6.67 -12.18
N LYS A 129 1.35 5.52 -12.81
CA LYS A 129 0.34 4.56 -12.30
C LYS A 129 0.74 4.01 -10.94
N LEU A 130 2.01 3.64 -10.77
CA LEU A 130 2.55 3.17 -9.51
C LEU A 130 2.43 4.23 -8.42
N ARG A 131 2.73 5.49 -8.72
CA ARG A 131 2.59 6.60 -7.78
C ARG A 131 1.15 6.80 -7.34
N ALA A 132 0.20 6.77 -8.27
CA ALA A 132 -1.22 6.85 -7.93
C ALA A 132 -1.66 5.70 -7.00
N ALA A 133 -1.24 4.47 -7.28
CA ALA A 133 -1.52 3.33 -6.42
C ALA A 133 -0.89 3.47 -5.03
N VAL A 134 0.38 3.92 -4.96
CA VAL A 134 1.06 4.15 -3.67
C VAL A 134 0.38 5.25 -2.87
N THR A 135 -0.12 6.31 -3.49
CA THR A 135 -0.90 7.35 -2.82
C THR A 135 -2.16 6.77 -2.17
N ASP A 136 -2.96 6.03 -2.94
CA ASP A 136 -4.19 5.39 -2.42
C ASP A 136 -3.87 4.41 -1.29
N LEU A 137 -2.80 3.62 -1.44
CA LEU A 137 -2.34 2.69 -0.42
C LEU A 137 -1.88 3.42 0.85
N ALA A 138 -1.09 4.48 0.73
CA ALA A 138 -0.57 5.25 1.87
C ALA A 138 -1.69 5.87 2.70
N LEU A 139 -2.74 6.38 2.06
CA LEU A 139 -3.92 6.92 2.75
C LEU A 139 -4.64 5.85 3.56
N GLY A 140 -4.93 4.69 2.97
CA GLY A 140 -5.54 3.57 3.70
C GLY A 140 -4.62 3.02 4.79
N ASP A 141 -3.33 2.93 4.52
CA ASP A 141 -2.32 2.46 5.46
C ASP A 141 -2.20 3.37 6.68
N ASN A 142 -2.34 4.69 6.50
CA ASN A 142 -2.38 5.64 7.61
C ASN A 142 -3.58 5.38 8.52
N ILE A 143 -4.78 5.14 7.96
CA ILE A 143 -5.99 4.83 8.72
C ILE A 143 -5.80 3.52 9.51
N ILE A 144 -5.38 2.46 8.82
CA ILE A 144 -5.16 1.14 9.42
C ILE A 144 -4.08 1.21 10.52
N SER A 145 -3.03 2.00 10.34
CA SER A 145 -1.98 2.17 11.36
C SER A 145 -2.49 2.88 12.61
N GLN A 146 -3.34 3.90 12.46
CA GLN A 146 -3.96 4.58 13.60
C GLN A 146 -4.84 3.61 14.40
N TRP A 147 -5.56 2.73 13.72
CA TRP A 147 -6.38 1.71 14.37
C TRP A 147 -5.53 0.68 15.13
N CYS A 148 -4.43 0.23 14.53
CA CYS A 148 -3.47 -0.63 15.21
C CYS A 148 -2.86 0.05 16.45
N HIS A 149 -2.49 1.32 16.34
CA HIS A 149 -1.95 2.09 17.47
C HIS A 149 -2.98 2.24 18.60
N GLY A 150 -4.22 2.61 18.29
CA GLY A 150 -5.29 2.73 19.31
C GLY A 150 -5.59 1.41 20.04
N LEU A 151 -5.36 0.26 19.40
CA LEU A 151 -5.47 -1.05 20.05
C LEU A 151 -4.25 -1.41 20.90
N ALA A 152 -3.05 -1.07 20.43
CA ALA A 152 -1.79 -1.42 21.11
C ALA A 152 -1.47 -0.48 22.28
N GLU A 153 -1.83 0.80 22.16
CA GLU A 153 -1.44 1.89 23.07
C GLU A 153 -2.69 2.73 23.44
N PRO A 154 -3.73 2.14 24.07
CA PRO A 154 -5.05 2.76 24.25
C PRO A 154 -5.06 3.99 25.16
N HIS A 155 -3.97 4.27 25.87
CA HIS A 155 -3.83 5.40 26.78
C HIS A 155 -2.92 6.51 26.24
N ASP A 156 -2.24 6.26 25.12
CA ASP A 156 -1.33 7.22 24.51
C ASP A 156 -2.07 8.09 23.51
N LEU A 157 -1.59 9.32 23.33
CA LEU A 157 -2.12 10.21 22.31
C LEU A 157 -1.60 9.79 20.93
N PRO A 158 -2.45 9.79 19.89
CA PRO A 158 -2.01 9.45 18.55
C PRO A 158 -0.92 10.40 18.07
N PRO A 159 0.12 9.91 17.38
CA PRO A 159 1.25 10.71 16.91
C PRO A 159 0.83 11.60 15.73
N THR A 160 0.12 12.69 16.03
CA THR A 160 -0.61 13.53 15.07
C THR A 160 0.31 14.11 14.00
N ASP A 161 1.52 14.53 14.38
CA ASP A 161 2.52 15.05 13.45
C ASP A 161 2.95 14.01 12.41
N TRP A 162 3.08 12.75 12.84
CA TRP A 162 3.43 11.64 11.94
C TRP A 162 2.26 11.32 11.01
N ILE A 163 1.05 11.22 11.55
CA ILE A 163 -0.18 10.94 10.80
C ILE A 163 -0.35 11.95 9.66
N ASN A 164 -0.15 13.24 9.93
CA ASN A 164 -0.32 14.31 8.93
C ASN A 164 0.74 14.28 7.82
N ARG A 165 1.95 13.79 8.12
CA ARG A 165 3.08 13.77 7.18
C ARG A 165 3.30 12.41 6.51
N TYR A 166 2.53 11.40 6.89
CA TYR A 166 2.78 10.02 6.51
C TYR A 166 2.79 9.81 4.99
N SER A 167 1.78 10.32 4.29
CA SER A 167 1.67 10.18 2.84
C SER A 167 2.87 10.80 2.09
N ASP A 168 3.33 11.98 2.53
CA ASP A 168 4.50 12.65 1.95
C ASP A 168 5.79 11.89 2.24
N ALA A 169 5.92 11.33 3.45
CA ALA A 169 7.04 10.50 3.84
C ALA A 169 7.10 9.22 2.98
N VAL A 170 5.96 8.56 2.75
CA VAL A 170 5.84 7.40 1.86
C VAL A 170 6.20 7.78 0.43
N ASP A 171 5.65 8.85 -0.13
CA ASP A 171 5.94 9.27 -1.50
C ASP A 171 7.42 9.58 -1.70
N THR A 172 8.03 10.28 -0.73
CA THR A 172 9.48 10.58 -0.74
C THR A 172 10.32 9.32 -0.63
N TRP A 173 9.95 8.40 0.27
CA TRP A 173 10.66 7.15 0.45
C TRP A 173 10.54 6.24 -0.78
N VAL A 174 9.37 6.15 -1.43
CA VAL A 174 9.16 5.27 -2.60
C VAL A 174 9.73 5.88 -3.88
N PHE A 175 9.61 7.19 -4.10
CA PHE A 175 9.91 7.82 -5.39
C PHE A 175 11.05 8.83 -5.37
N GLY A 176 11.66 9.12 -4.21
CA GLY A 176 12.70 10.14 -4.08
C GLY A 176 13.87 9.96 -5.05
N HIS A 177 14.27 8.70 -5.34
CA HIS A 177 15.34 8.39 -6.29
C HIS A 177 14.93 8.55 -7.76
N LEU A 178 13.64 8.39 -8.09
CA LEU A 178 13.14 8.59 -9.46
C LEU A 178 13.14 10.07 -9.85
N ARG A 179 12.86 10.97 -8.89
CA ARG A 179 12.80 12.41 -9.16
C ARG A 179 14.13 12.97 -9.69
N GLY A 180 15.26 12.46 -9.22
CA GLY A 180 16.59 12.88 -9.70
C GLY A 180 16.92 12.46 -11.12
N LEU A 181 16.12 11.57 -11.73
CA LEU A 181 16.31 11.08 -13.11
C LEU A 181 15.34 11.73 -14.09
N LEU A 182 14.35 12.48 -13.60
CA LEU A 182 13.43 13.21 -14.45
C LEU A 182 14.12 14.49 -14.93
N PRO A 183 13.90 14.92 -16.19
CA PRO A 183 14.34 16.23 -16.62
C PRO A 183 13.75 17.26 -15.67
N GLU A 184 14.58 18.18 -15.18
CA GLU A 184 14.09 19.41 -14.55
C GLU A 184 13.02 19.99 -15.49
N PRO A 185 11.81 20.32 -14.97
CA PRO A 185 10.82 20.98 -15.80
C PRO A 185 11.51 22.18 -16.42
N ALA A 186 11.49 22.27 -17.75
CA ALA A 186 12.15 23.34 -18.49
C ALA A 186 11.80 24.64 -17.79
N SER A 187 12.77 25.21 -17.08
CA SER A 187 12.60 26.47 -16.41
C SER A 187 12.22 27.40 -17.54
N SER A 188 10.98 27.89 -17.52
CA SER A 188 10.52 28.90 -18.44
C SER A 188 11.27 30.20 -18.09
N LEU A 189 12.56 30.24 -18.42
CA LEU A 189 13.35 31.42 -18.68
C LEU A 189 12.99 31.79 -20.12
N SER A 190 12.62 33.01 -20.50
CA SER A 190 12.58 34.28 -19.79
C SER A 190 12.01 35.33 -20.75
N SER A 191 11.29 36.32 -20.19
CA SER A 191 11.32 37.74 -20.58
C SER A 191 10.53 38.27 -21.79
N SER A 192 10.02 39.48 -21.54
CA SER A 192 9.47 40.55 -22.42
C SER A 192 7.94 40.50 -22.51
N GLU A 193 7.18 41.51 -22.07
CA GLU A 193 7.43 42.96 -21.91
C GLU A 193 6.89 43.52 -20.58
#